data_AF-A0A949Y9W2-F1
#
_entry.id   AF-A0A949Y9W2-F1
#
_cell.length_a   1.000
_cell.length_b   1.000
_cell.length_c   1.000
_cell.angle_alpha   90.00
_cell.angle_beta   90.00
_cell.angle_gamma   90.00
#
_symmetry.space_group_name_H-M   'P 1'
#
loop_
_entity.id
_entity.type
_entity.pdbx_description
1 polymer ?
#
loop_
_entity_poly.entity_id
_entity_poly.type
_entity_poly.pdbx_seq_one_letter_code
_entity_poly.pdbx_strand_id
1 'polypeptide(L)'
;MENSSTARLRQKPKRTTSVRLENLERLERVVREFGFKDRSHFFQLCTDALLRAHSESQQLDWPPRFATRIEREKEQPRMDPPSPAMKEV
;
A
#
# COMPACT_ATOMS: atom_id res chain seq x y z
N MET A 1 42.57 27.92 -15.12
CA MET A 1 42.71 27.38 -13.75
C MET A 1 41.37 26.79 -13.38
N GLU A 2 41.32 25.46 -13.31
CA GLU A 2 40.11 24.65 -13.35
C GLU A 2 39.38 24.65 -12.00
N ASN A 3 38.13 25.11 -11.98
CA ASN A 3 37.27 24.98 -10.80
C ASN A 3 36.72 23.56 -10.73
N SER A 4 37.42 22.69 -10.00
CA SER A 4 36.95 21.36 -9.59
C SER A 4 35.70 21.49 -8.72
N SER A 5 34.53 21.54 -9.36
CA SER A 5 33.24 21.37 -8.71
C SER A 5 33.07 19.89 -8.36
N THR A 6 33.56 19.50 -7.19
CA THR A 6 33.17 18.24 -6.56
C THR A 6 31.71 18.36 -6.15
N ALA A 7 30.83 18.06 -7.10
CA ALA A 7 29.42 17.82 -6.85
C ALA A 7 29.32 16.67 -5.85
N ARG A 8 29.20 17.01 -4.56
CA ARG A 8 28.83 16.07 -3.51
C ARG A 8 27.44 15.56 -3.87
N LEU A 9 27.39 14.45 -4.60
CA LEU A 9 26.21 13.62 -4.75
C LEU A 9 25.82 13.21 -3.33
N ARG A 10 24.92 14.00 -2.73
CA ARG A 10 24.27 13.66 -1.47
C ARG A 10 23.54 12.35 -1.74
N GLN A 11 24.16 11.24 -1.36
CA GLN A 11 23.53 9.94 -1.41
C GLN A 11 22.30 10.02 -0.50
N LYS A 12 21.13 10.14 -1.13
CA LYS A 12 19.85 10.05 -0.45
C LYS A 12 19.86 8.70 0.29
N PRO A 13 19.65 8.67 1.62
CA PRO A 13 19.63 7.43 2.36
C PRO A 13 18.68 6.46 1.67
N LYS A 14 19.17 5.29 1.27
CA LYS A 14 18.30 4.21 0.80
C LYS A 14 17.40 3.86 1.98
N ARG A 15 16.15 4.30 1.94
CA ARG A 15 15.14 3.90 2.92
C ARG A 15 15.00 2.38 2.79
N THR A 16 15.54 1.67 3.77
CA THR A 16 15.40 0.22 3.86
C THR A 16 14.09 -0.07 4.57
N THR A 17 13.22 -0.82 3.91
CA THR A 17 11.99 -1.30 4.53
C THR A 17 12.37 -2.46 5.46
N SER A 18 12.22 -2.27 6.77
CA SER A 18 12.40 -3.36 7.73
C SER A 18 11.20 -4.30 7.64
N VAL A 19 11.44 -5.53 7.17
CA VAL A 19 10.46 -6.61 7.15
C VAL A 19 10.88 -7.61 8.22
N ARG A 20 9.94 -8.06 9.07
CA ARG A 20 10.22 -9.13 10.05
C ARG A 20 10.79 -10.36 9.32
N LEU A 21 11.81 -11.00 9.89
CA LEU A 21 12.54 -12.10 9.24
C LEU A 21 11.61 -13.23 8.74
N GLU A 22 10.61 -13.60 9.56
CA GLU A 22 9.57 -14.59 9.23
C GLU A 22 8.77 -14.26 7.95
N ASN A 23 8.59 -12.97 7.66
CA ASN A 23 7.90 -12.51 6.46
C ASN A 23 8.84 -12.42 5.26
N LEU A 24 10.15 -12.33 5.49
CA LEU A 24 11.14 -12.31 4.43
C LEU A 24 11.29 -13.69 3.78
N GLU A 25 11.33 -14.77 4.57
CA GLU A 25 11.39 -16.14 4.03
C GLU A 25 10.16 -16.46 3.18
N ARG A 26 8.97 -16.09 3.67
CA ARG A 26 7.71 -16.23 2.91
C ARG A 26 7.74 -15.42 1.62
N LEU A 27 8.24 -14.18 1.67
CA LEU A 27 8.40 -13.35 0.48
C LEU A 27 9.36 -13.98 -0.51
N GLU A 28 10.52 -14.49 -0.07
CA GLU A 28 11.47 -15.13 -0.96
C GLU A 28 10.90 -16.39 -1.62
N ARG A 29 10.12 -17.18 -0.89
CA ARG A 29 9.39 -18.32 -1.45
C ARG A 29 8.46 -17.86 -2.58
N VAL A 30 7.64 -16.83 -2.34
CA VAL A 30 6.74 -16.27 -3.36
C VAL A 30 7.52 -15.77 -4.58
N VAL A 31 8.61 -15.01 -4.37
CA VAL A 31 9.44 -14.49 -5.47
C VAL A 31 9.94 -15.64 -6.36
N ARG A 32 10.42 -16.73 -5.76
CA ARG A 32 10.95 -17.88 -6.52
C ARG A 32 9.85 -18.71 -7.17
N GLU A 33 8.81 -19.10 -6.42
CA GLU A 33 7.76 -20.01 -6.90
C GLU A 33 6.93 -19.39 -8.03
N PHE A 34 6.75 -18.07 -8.02
CA PHE A 34 5.98 -17.35 -9.03
C PHE A 34 6.87 -16.82 -10.16
N GLY A 35 8.16 -17.15 -10.18
CA GLY A 35 9.07 -16.84 -11.29
C GLY A 35 9.52 -15.37 -11.37
N PHE A 36 9.47 -14.62 -10.27
CA PHE A 36 10.00 -13.27 -10.24
C PHE A 36 11.53 -13.29 -10.21
N LYS A 37 12.16 -12.42 -11.02
CA LYS A 37 13.63 -12.28 -11.09
C LYS A 37 14.28 -12.01 -9.73
N ASP A 38 13.72 -11.08 -8.97
CA ASP A 38 14.16 -10.70 -7.63
C ASP A 38 13.03 -9.98 -6.88
N ARG A 39 13.29 -9.63 -5.61
CA ARG A 39 12.33 -8.89 -4.77
C ARG A 39 11.96 -7.53 -5.37
N SER A 40 12.90 -6.84 -5.99
CA SER A 40 12.65 -5.52 -6.59
C SER A 40 11.70 -5.65 -7.77
N HIS A 41 11.90 -6.66 -8.62
CA HIS A 41 11.00 -6.99 -9.73
C HIS A 41 9.58 -7.30 -9.23
N PHE A 42 9.45 -8.11 -8.18
CA PHE A 42 8.16 -8.38 -7.53
C PHE A 42 7.48 -7.08 -7.06
N PHE A 43 8.18 -6.24 -6.28
CA PHE A 43 7.60 -5.01 -5.75
C PHE A 43 7.24 -4.01 -6.85
N GLN A 44 8.05 -3.92 -7.90
CA GLN A 44 7.76 -3.06 -9.05
C GLN A 44 6.44 -3.47 -9.71
N LEU A 45 6.29 -4.75 -10.07
CA LEU A 45 5.06 -5.24 -10.71
C LEU A 45 3.82 -5.11 -9.82
N CYS A 46 3.94 -5.40 -8.53
CA CYS A 46 2.84 -5.19 -7.59
C CYS A 46 2.44 -3.71 -7.48
N THR A 47 3.42 -2.81 -7.46
CA THR A 47 3.17 -1.36 -7.40
C THR A 47 2.49 -0.87 -8.66
N ASP A 48 2.96 -1.31 -9.83
CA ASP A 48 2.37 -0.94 -11.12
C ASP A 48 0.91 -1.43 -11.21
N ALA A 49 0.63 -2.66 -10.78
CA ALA A 49 -0.73 -3.20 -10.74
C ALA A 49 -1.66 -2.40 -9.81
N LEU A 50 -1.16 -2.00 -8.63
CA LEU A 50 -1.93 -1.17 -7.68
C LEU A 50 -2.24 0.22 -8.24
N LEU A 51 -1.24 0.87 -8.84
CA LEU A 51 -1.41 2.18 -9.47
C LEU A 51 -2.42 2.11 -10.62
N ARG A 52 -2.34 1.05 -11.43
CA ARG A 52 -3.27 0.82 -12.54
C ARG A 52 -4.71 0.65 -12.05
N ALA A 53 -4.93 -0.26 -11.10
CA ALA A 53 -6.25 -0.50 -10.52
C ALA A 53 -6.85 0.80 -9.96
N HIS A 54 -6.05 1.61 -9.26
CA HIS A 54 -6.48 2.91 -8.77
C HIS A 54 -6.85 3.87 -9.92
N SER A 55 -6.02 3.97 -10.97
CA SER A 55 -6.29 4.84 -12.11
C SER A 55 -7.56 4.45 -12.89
N GLU A 56 -7.86 3.16 -12.93
CA GLU A 56 -9.03 2.59 -13.62
C GLU A 56 -10.28 2.57 -12.73
N SER A 57 -10.20 3.17 -11.52
CA SER A 57 -11.26 3.12 -10.50
C SER A 57 -11.74 1.68 -10.21
N GLN A 58 -10.88 0.70 -10.40
CA GLN A 58 -11.17 -0.69 -10.05
C GLN A 58 -11.11 -0.85 -8.54
N GLN A 59 -12.20 -1.36 -7.98
CA GLN A 59 -12.22 -1.76 -6.59
C GLN A 59 -11.50 -3.09 -6.49
N LEU A 60 -10.44 -3.12 -5.68
CA LEU A 60 -9.69 -4.34 -5.41
C LEU A 60 -10.39 -5.03 -4.23
N ASP A 61 -10.81 -6.28 -4.42
CA ASP A 61 -11.42 -7.10 -3.36
C ASP A 61 -10.37 -7.54 -2.34
N TRP A 62 -9.84 -6.57 -1.60
CA TRP A 62 -8.88 -6.81 -0.56
C TRP A 62 -9.56 -7.51 0.62
N PRO A 63 -8.95 -8.57 1.19
CA PRO A 63 -9.43 -9.11 2.45
C PRO A 63 -9.49 -7.98 3.51
N PRO A 64 -10.45 -7.96 4.44
CA PRO A 64 -10.73 -6.80 5.33
C PRO A 64 -9.52 -6.28 6.13
N ARG A 65 -8.56 -7.17 6.42
CA ARG A 65 -7.29 -6.82 7.08
C ARG A 65 -6.37 -5.92 6.25
N PHE A 66 -6.57 -5.88 4.92
CA PHE A 66 -5.87 -5.05 3.95
C PHE A 66 -6.71 -3.88 3.44
N ALA A 67 -8.03 -3.85 3.73
CA ALA A 67 -8.90 -2.74 3.39
C ALA A 67 -8.35 -1.43 3.97
N THR A 68 -8.27 -0.41 3.13
CA THR A 68 -7.79 0.91 3.53
C THR A 68 -8.77 1.55 4.52
N ARG A 69 -8.31 2.51 5.32
CA ARG A 69 -9.17 3.24 6.28
C ARG A 69 -10.44 3.81 5.61
N ILE A 70 -10.31 4.25 4.36
CA ILE A 70 -11.39 4.84 3.55
C ILE A 70 -12.46 3.80 3.20
N GLU A 71 -12.07 2.54 2.95
CA GLU A 71 -13.01 1.44 2.69
C GLU A 71 -13.76 1.03 3.96
N ARG A 72 -13.07 1.00 5.11
CA ARG A 72 -13.70 0.67 6.41
C ARG A 72 -14.74 1.71 6.86
N GLU A 73 -14.56 2.97 6.49
CA GLU A 73 -15.52 4.05 6.81
C GLU A 73 -16.78 3.99 5.93
N LYS A 74 -16.72 3.39 4.73
CA LYS A 74 -17.90 3.18 3.87
C LYS A 74 -18.77 2.00 4.30
N GLU A 75 -18.19 0.98 4.93
CA GLU A 75 -18.92 -0.21 5.39
C GLU A 75 -19.62 -0.03 6.74
N GLN A 76 -19.32 1.01 7.52
CA GLN A 76 -20.11 1.31 8.72
C GLN A 76 -21.47 1.87 8.30
N PRO A 77 -22.59 1.17 8.56
CA PRO A 77 -23.89 1.81 8.49
C PRO A 77 -23.87 2.90 9.56
N ARG A 78 -24.11 4.15 9.17
CA ARG A 78 -24.53 5.16 10.13
C ARG A 78 -25.83 4.64 10.71
N MET A 79 -25.76 4.04 11.90
CA MET A 79 -26.92 3.81 12.73
C MET A 79 -27.41 5.20 13.11
N ASP A 80 -28.32 5.76 12.32
CA ASP A 80 -29.02 6.97 12.71
C ASP A 80 -29.70 6.66 14.05
N PRO A 81 -29.48 7.48 15.09
CA PRO A 81 -30.17 7.28 16.35
C PRO A 81 -31.69 7.35 16.07
N PRO A 82 -32.51 6.49 16.72
CA PRO A 82 -33.94 6.47 16.49
C PRO A 82 -34.51 7.87 16.73
N SER A 83 -35.23 8.39 15.73
CA SER A 83 -35.82 9.72 15.74
C SER A 83 -36.74 9.86 16.96
N PRO A 84 -36.60 10.91 17.79
CA PRO A 84 -37.44 11.07 18.97
C PRO A 84 -38.89 11.31 18.53
N ALA A 85 -39.79 10.46 19.02
CA ALA A 85 -41.21 10.51 18.73
C ALA A 85 -41.79 11.93 18.95
N MET A 86 -42.51 12.42 17.94
CA MET A 86 -43.28 13.66 18.04
C MET A 86 -44.28 13.53 19.19
N LYS A 87 -44.13 14.38 20.22
CA LYS A 87 -45.20 14.64 21.18
C LYS A 87 -46.14 15.65 20.54
N GLU A 88 -47.32 15.19 20.11
CA GLU A 88 -48.47 16.08 19.89
C GLU A 88 -48.87 16.71 21.22
N VAL A 89 -48.89 18.04 21.27
CA VAL A 89 -49.67 18.86 22.23
C VAL A 89 -50.17 20.09 21.48
#